data_AF-A0A7J0DL54-F1
#
_entry.id   AF-A0A7J0DL54-F1
#
_cell.length_a   1.000
_cell.length_b   1.000
_cell.length_c   1.000
_cell.angle_alpha   90.00
_cell.angle_beta   90.00
_cell.angle_gamma   90.00
#
_symmetry.space_group_name_H-M   'P 1'
#
loop_
_entity.id
_entity.type
_entity.pdbx_description
1 polymer ?
#
loop_
_entity_poly.entity_id
_entity_poly.type
_entity_poly.pdbx_seq_one_letter_code
_entity_poly.pdbx_strand_id
1 'polypeptide(L)'
;MPLFLSAAEYEQCSHDASLVAEKADAFIGQLYNQLETVKAQADAAAITAEQTLLPSRAEIGKDGEIERLSTEASELHRSKRQLIELLEQKDLEISEKNAVIQSYLNKISSVTGQVLMNASLQSSKAAEKSGGGNMWEVNLTDSAASREARLNEIESELSRSHASSTRLSEEKELIERHNIWLNDELTTKVNSLCEIRKAHSELEADMSSKIADELSLSKDTAAVNEKQYSAEISTEVYLFASIDVLCVSTWGMRFQKVVALFSRFQIFFSILGDYACIGGCMRLVTAEVGFVAKMVSSGGLYGKSITCVHPRRVRLRDQLIVI
;
A
#
# COMPACT_ATOMS: atom_id res chain seq x y z
N MET A 1 1.77 -8.02 45.73
CA MET A 1 2.62 -9.08 45.14
C MET A 1 1.88 -10.40 45.29
N PRO A 2 1.55 -11.10 44.19
CA PRO A 2 1.02 -12.46 44.32
C PRO A 2 2.07 -13.32 45.04
N LEU A 3 1.64 -14.09 46.04
CA LEU A 3 2.51 -15.03 46.75
C LEU A 3 2.63 -16.29 45.90
N PHE A 4 3.85 -16.83 45.76
CA PHE A 4 4.11 -18.04 44.96
C PHE A 4 3.47 -19.31 45.55
N LEU A 5 3.18 -19.28 46.86
CA LEU A 5 2.44 -20.31 47.59
C LEU A 5 1.47 -19.64 48.56
N SER A 6 0.25 -20.17 48.63
CA SER A 6 -0.64 -19.87 49.75
C SER A 6 -0.15 -20.53 51.04
N ALA A 7 -0.57 -20.01 52.19
CA ALA A 7 -0.16 -20.55 53.49
C ALA A 7 -0.50 -22.06 53.64
N ALA A 8 -1.65 -22.48 53.11
CA ALA A 8 -2.09 -23.87 53.12
C ALA A 8 -1.22 -24.77 52.22
N GLU A 9 -0.85 -24.30 51.03
CA GLU A 9 0.02 -25.05 50.13
C GLU A 9 1.43 -25.17 50.69
N TYR A 10 1.94 -24.11 51.33
CA TYR A 10 3.25 -24.12 51.97
C TYR A 10 3.29 -25.13 53.12
N GLU A 11 2.29 -25.16 54.00
CA GLU A 11 2.24 -26.10 55.12
C GLU A 11 2.30 -27.56 54.63
N GLN A 12 1.60 -27.87 53.54
CA GLN A 12 1.54 -29.20 52.93
C GLN A 12 2.85 -29.67 52.27
N CYS A 13 3.72 -28.76 51.82
CA CYS A 13 5.02 -29.10 51.23
C CYS A 13 6.22 -28.59 52.04
N SER A 14 6.00 -28.02 53.22
CA SER A 14 7.04 -27.45 54.08
C SER A 14 8.11 -28.46 54.51
N HIS A 15 7.78 -29.75 54.49
CA HIS A 15 8.68 -30.85 54.86
C HIS A 15 9.54 -31.33 53.68
N ASP A 16 9.27 -30.87 52.46
CA ASP A 16 9.93 -31.29 51.22
C ASP A 16 10.43 -30.07 50.44
N ALA A 17 11.70 -29.73 50.67
CA ALA A 17 12.35 -28.60 50.03
C ALA A 17 12.42 -28.73 48.50
N SER A 18 12.46 -29.95 47.96
CA SER A 18 12.49 -30.18 46.51
C SER A 18 11.15 -29.78 45.87
N LEU A 19 10.04 -30.14 46.52
CA LEU A 19 8.70 -29.81 46.06
C LEU A 19 8.41 -28.30 46.14
N VAL A 20 8.93 -27.62 47.18
CA VAL A 20 8.84 -26.15 47.30
C VAL A 20 9.63 -25.45 46.19
N ALA A 21 10.84 -25.93 45.87
CA ALA A 21 11.66 -25.39 44.78
C ALA A 21 10.99 -25.59 43.41
N GLU A 22 10.45 -26.79 43.14
CA GLU A 22 9.72 -27.08 41.90
C GLU A 22 8.50 -26.16 41.72
N LYS A 23 7.75 -25.89 42.79
CA LYS A 23 6.63 -24.93 42.76
C LYS A 23 7.08 -23.49 42.52
N ALA A 24 8.22 -23.09 43.07
CA ALA A 24 8.80 -21.78 42.83
C ALA A 24 9.27 -21.63 41.37
N ASP A 25 9.95 -22.64 40.82
CA ASP A 25 10.40 -22.66 39.42
C ASP A 25 9.22 -22.64 38.44
N ALA A 26 8.16 -23.41 38.73
CA ALA A 26 6.92 -23.38 37.95
C ALA A 26 6.26 -21.99 37.98
N PHE A 27 6.21 -21.34 39.16
CA PHE A 27 5.66 -20.00 39.31
C PHE A 27 6.51 -18.94 38.57
N ILE A 28 7.83 -19.03 38.66
CA ILE A 28 8.77 -18.16 37.93
C ILE A 28 8.59 -18.35 36.42
N GLY A 29 8.53 -19.59 35.94
CA GLY A 29 8.28 -19.90 34.53
C GLY A 29 6.93 -19.34 34.03
N GLN A 30 5.88 -19.45 34.85
CA GLN A 30 4.57 -18.86 34.52
C GLN A 30 4.63 -17.34 34.39
N LEU A 31 5.34 -16.66 35.29
CA LEU A 31 5.53 -15.20 35.22
C LEU A 31 6.34 -14.77 33.99
N TYR A 32 7.40 -15.52 33.63
CA TYR A 32 8.15 -15.26 32.41
C TYR A 32 7.29 -15.43 31.15
N ASN A 33 6.47 -16.47 31.11
CA ASN A 33 5.54 -16.68 30.00
C ASN A 33 4.51 -15.55 29.90
N GLN A 34 3.98 -15.08 31.03
CA GLN A 34 3.09 -13.91 31.04
C GLN A 34 3.79 -12.66 30.53
N LEU A 35 5.02 -12.40 30.96
CA LEU A 35 5.82 -11.26 30.48
C LEU A 35 6.05 -11.34 28.97
N GLU A 36 6.43 -12.52 28.46
CA GLU A 36 6.68 -12.70 27.03
C GLU A 36 5.40 -12.53 26.20
N THR A 37 4.25 -12.99 26.71
CA THR A 37 2.96 -12.76 26.04
C THR A 37 2.57 -11.28 26.03
N VAL A 38 2.76 -10.55 27.12
CA VAL A 38 2.47 -9.11 27.18
C VAL A 38 3.41 -8.33 26.26
N LYS A 39 4.69 -8.72 26.19
CA LYS A 39 5.67 -8.12 25.30
C LYS A 39 5.30 -8.35 23.83
N ALA A 40 4.98 -9.59 23.46
CA ALA A 40 4.51 -9.91 22.11
C ALA A 40 3.21 -9.16 21.74
N GLN A 41 2.29 -9.00 22.69
CA GLN A 41 1.08 -8.20 22.51
C GLN A 41 1.38 -6.71 22.30
N ALA A 42 2.33 -6.16 23.07
CA ALA A 42 2.76 -4.77 22.94
C ALA A 42 3.45 -4.52 21.58
N ASP A 43 4.34 -5.43 21.16
CA ASP A 43 5.01 -5.36 19.86
C ASP A 43 4.01 -5.47 18.70
N ALA A 44 3.06 -6.41 18.78
CA ALA A 44 1.99 -6.52 17.79
C ALA A 44 1.10 -5.28 17.72
N ALA A 45 0.78 -4.67 18.87
CA ALA A 45 0.02 -3.42 18.95
C ALA A 45 0.80 -2.24 18.35
N ALA A 46 2.11 -2.14 18.60
CA ALA A 46 2.97 -1.11 18.03
C ALA A 46 3.05 -1.22 16.50
N ILE A 47 3.25 -2.43 15.96
CA ILE A 47 3.26 -2.69 14.51
C ILE A 47 1.91 -2.34 13.89
N THR A 48 0.81 -2.72 14.54
CA THR A 48 -0.55 -2.40 14.05
C THR A 48 -0.79 -0.89 14.02
N ALA A 49 -0.32 -0.15 15.02
CA ALA A 49 -0.43 1.30 15.07
C ALA A 49 0.38 1.97 13.95
N GLU A 50 1.62 1.54 13.72
CA GLU A 50 2.44 2.04 12.61
C GLU A 50 1.80 1.75 11.25
N GLN A 51 1.34 0.52 11.03
CA GLN A 51 0.66 0.12 9.79
C GLN A 51 -0.64 0.90 9.53
N THR A 52 -1.36 1.31 10.58
CA THR A 52 -2.60 2.10 10.45
C THR A 52 -2.31 3.60 10.16
N LEU A 53 -1.18 4.12 10.66
CA LEU A 53 -0.80 5.53 10.49
C LEU A 53 -0.07 5.82 9.18
N LEU A 54 0.58 4.82 8.56
CA LEU A 54 1.28 5.01 7.29
C LEU A 54 0.35 5.36 6.10
N PRO A 55 -0.80 4.69 5.89
CA PRO A 55 -1.74 5.03 4.83
C PRO A 55 -2.29 6.45 4.99
N SER A 56 -2.72 6.83 6.19
CA SER A 56 -3.27 8.17 6.47
C SER A 56 -2.24 9.28 6.28
N ARG A 57 -0.97 9.06 6.66
CA ARG A 57 0.11 10.04 6.42
C ARG A 57 0.41 10.23 4.93
N ALA A 58 0.36 9.17 4.14
CA ALA A 58 0.53 9.23 2.69
C ALA A 58 -0.67 9.89 1.99
N GLU A 59 -1.88 9.70 2.50
CA GLU A 59 -3.10 10.35 2.01
C GLU A 59 -3.10 11.86 2.28
N ILE A 60 -2.76 12.29 3.49
CA ILE A 60 -2.66 13.72 3.85
C ILE A 60 -1.67 14.47 2.95
N GLY A 61 -0.53 13.84 2.61
CA GLY A 61 0.45 14.43 1.70
C GLY A 61 -0.05 14.58 0.27
N LYS A 62 -0.90 13.64 -0.20
CA LYS A 62 -1.50 13.70 -1.53
C LYS A 62 -2.62 14.74 -1.60
N ASP A 63 -3.44 14.84 -0.55
CA ASP A 63 -4.55 15.80 -0.49
C ASP A 63 -4.04 17.26 -0.54
N GLY A 64 -2.96 17.58 0.17
CA GLY A 64 -2.37 18.92 0.12
C GLY A 64 -1.85 19.32 -1.26
N GLU A 65 -1.27 18.38 -2.00
CA GLU A 65 -0.82 18.62 -3.38
C GLU A 65 -2.01 18.77 -4.34
N ILE A 66 -3.08 17.99 -4.13
CA ILE A 66 -4.33 18.11 -4.90
C ILE A 66 -4.97 19.48 -4.66
N GLU A 67 -5.05 19.96 -3.42
CA GLU A 67 -5.60 21.29 -3.13
C GLU A 67 -4.78 22.40 -3.78
N ARG A 68 -3.44 22.34 -3.69
CA ARG A 68 -2.54 23.30 -4.32
C ARG A 68 -2.74 23.35 -5.83
N LEU A 69 -2.68 22.19 -6.51
CA LEU A 69 -2.90 22.10 -7.95
C LEU A 69 -4.31 22.55 -8.36
N SER A 70 -5.32 22.29 -7.53
CA SER A 70 -6.69 22.74 -7.76
C SER A 70 -6.83 24.27 -7.72
N THR A 71 -6.13 24.94 -6.80
CA THR A 71 -6.09 26.41 -6.75
C THR A 71 -5.40 27.01 -7.97
N GLU A 72 -4.24 26.47 -8.37
CA GLU A 72 -3.50 26.93 -9.55
C GLU A 72 -4.30 26.73 -10.84
N ALA A 73 -4.96 25.58 -11.00
CA ALA A 73 -5.85 25.31 -12.13
C ALA A 73 -7.02 26.32 -12.17
N SER A 74 -7.59 26.66 -11.03
CA SER A 74 -8.69 27.62 -10.92
C SER A 74 -8.27 29.04 -11.31
N GLU A 75 -7.08 29.47 -10.88
CA GLU A 75 -6.49 30.77 -11.24
C GLU A 75 -6.16 30.84 -12.73
N LEU A 76 -5.53 29.80 -13.30
CA LEU A 76 -5.27 29.70 -14.73
C LEU A 76 -6.56 29.71 -15.54
N HIS A 77 -7.60 29.00 -15.11
CA HIS A 77 -8.91 29.04 -15.77
C HIS A 77 -9.54 30.43 -15.72
N ARG A 78 -9.36 31.18 -14.62
CA ARG A 78 -9.82 32.56 -14.51
C ARG A 78 -9.06 33.48 -15.47
N SER A 79 -7.74 33.39 -15.50
CA SER A 79 -6.88 34.17 -16.42
C SER A 79 -7.20 33.86 -17.88
N LYS A 80 -7.38 32.58 -18.23
CA LYS A 80 -7.75 32.15 -19.59
C LYS A 80 -9.08 32.75 -20.02
N ARG A 81 -10.09 32.75 -19.15
CA ARG A 81 -11.41 33.36 -19.45
C ARG A 81 -11.29 34.86 -19.72
N GLN A 82 -10.54 35.58 -18.88
CA GLN A 82 -10.32 37.02 -19.06
C GLN A 82 -9.61 37.33 -20.39
N LEU A 83 -8.64 36.49 -20.79
CA LEU A 83 -7.93 36.68 -22.05
C LEU A 83 -8.80 36.42 -23.28
N ILE A 84 -9.71 35.43 -23.20
CA ILE A 84 -10.70 35.17 -24.26
C ILE A 84 -11.66 36.34 -24.40
N GLU A 85 -12.17 36.88 -23.30
CA GLU A 85 -13.07 38.04 -23.32
C GLU A 85 -12.40 39.28 -23.93
N LEU A 86 -11.12 39.51 -23.61
CA LEU A 86 -10.34 40.60 -24.21
C LEU A 86 -10.14 40.38 -25.72
N LEU A 87 -9.86 39.15 -26.15
CA LEU A 87 -9.73 38.81 -27.57
C LEU A 87 -11.04 39.08 -28.33
N GLU A 88 -12.18 38.63 -27.80
CA GLU A 88 -13.49 38.89 -28.39
C GLU A 88 -13.77 40.39 -28.52
N GLN A 89 -13.43 41.18 -27.50
CA GLN A 89 -13.54 42.64 -27.55
C GLN A 89 -12.65 43.25 -28.64
N LYS A 90 -11.41 42.76 -28.78
CA LYS A 90 -10.48 43.26 -29.79
C LYS A 90 -10.92 42.90 -31.21
N ASP A 91 -11.49 41.73 -31.41
CA ASP A 91 -12.06 41.32 -32.70
C ASP A 91 -13.25 42.20 -33.10
N LEU A 92 -14.12 42.56 -32.14
CA LEU A 92 -15.19 43.53 -32.37
C LEU A 92 -14.65 44.91 -32.76
N GLU A 93 -13.64 45.41 -32.05
CA GLU A 93 -13.00 46.70 -32.35
C GLU A 93 -12.35 46.71 -33.75
N ILE A 94 -11.70 45.60 -34.14
CA ILE A 94 -11.12 45.43 -35.47
C ILE A 94 -12.21 45.40 -36.55
N SER A 95 -13.31 44.67 -36.31
CA SER A 95 -14.45 44.60 -37.22
C SER A 95 -15.08 45.97 -37.48
N GLU A 96 -15.31 46.75 -36.41
CA GLU A 96 -15.84 48.11 -36.53
C GLU A 96 -14.90 49.02 -37.32
N LYS A 97 -13.60 49.00 -37.01
CA LYS A 97 -12.59 49.78 -37.76
C LYS A 97 -12.56 49.36 -39.23
N ASN A 98 -12.66 48.06 -39.53
CA ASN A 98 -12.73 47.57 -40.90
C ASN A 98 -13.97 48.09 -41.64
N ALA A 99 -15.14 48.13 -40.98
CA ALA A 99 -16.36 48.69 -41.57
C ALA A 99 -16.20 50.20 -41.89
N VAL A 100 -15.58 50.95 -40.99
CA VAL A 100 -15.27 52.38 -41.20
C VAL A 100 -14.30 52.57 -42.38
N ILE A 101 -13.23 51.78 -42.45
CA ILE A 101 -12.27 51.80 -43.56
C ILE A 101 -12.97 51.49 -44.88
N GLN A 102 -13.86 50.50 -44.92
CA GLN A 102 -14.64 50.17 -46.12
C GLN A 102 -15.57 51.32 -46.54
N SER A 103 -16.17 52.04 -45.59
CA SER A 103 -16.97 53.23 -45.89
C SER A 103 -16.12 54.32 -46.55
N TYR A 104 -14.92 54.59 -46.02
CA TYR A 104 -13.99 55.54 -46.63
C TYR A 104 -13.53 55.10 -48.02
N LEU A 105 -13.22 53.82 -48.22
CA LEU A 105 -12.86 53.26 -49.53
C LEU A 105 -13.98 53.44 -50.56
N ASN A 106 -15.24 53.19 -50.18
CA ASN A 106 -16.39 53.39 -51.04
C ASN A 106 -16.55 54.88 -51.43
N LYS A 107 -16.35 55.78 -50.46
CA LYS A 107 -16.44 57.23 -50.70
C LYS A 107 -15.34 57.73 -51.62
N ILE A 108 -14.10 57.25 -51.44
CA ILE A 108 -12.98 57.56 -52.33
C ILE A 108 -13.26 57.04 -53.74
N SER A 109 -13.76 55.80 -53.87
CA SER A 109 -14.12 55.22 -55.16
C SER A 109 -15.20 56.02 -55.88
N SER A 110 -16.22 56.47 -55.15
CA SER A 110 -17.29 57.32 -55.68
C SER A 110 -16.76 58.67 -56.19
N VAL A 111 -15.96 59.38 -55.38
CA VAL A 111 -15.36 60.66 -55.77
C VAL A 111 -14.43 60.47 -56.97
N THR A 112 -13.65 59.39 -56.99
CA THR A 112 -12.75 59.08 -58.11
C THR A 112 -13.53 58.87 -59.41
N GLY A 113 -14.64 58.12 -59.36
CA GLY A 113 -15.53 57.96 -60.51
C GLY A 113 -16.12 59.28 -61.01
N GLN A 114 -16.57 60.15 -60.10
CA GLN A 114 -17.07 61.48 -60.44
C GLN A 114 -15.99 62.36 -61.10
N VAL A 115 -14.76 62.36 -60.57
CA VAL A 115 -13.64 63.13 -61.12
C VAL A 115 -13.31 62.66 -62.54
N LEU A 116 -13.25 61.35 -62.79
CA LEU A 116 -12.98 60.79 -64.12
C LEU A 116 -14.08 61.16 -65.14
N MET A 117 -15.35 61.11 -64.71
CA MET A 117 -16.48 61.50 -65.56
C MET A 117 -16.46 62.99 -65.88
N ASN A 118 -16.15 63.84 -64.89
CA ASN A 118 -16.01 65.29 -65.08
C ASN A 118 -14.80 65.64 -65.97
N ALA A 119 -13.66 64.96 -65.81
CA ALA A 119 -12.49 65.13 -66.67
C ALA A 119 -12.81 64.79 -68.13
N SER A 120 -13.60 63.73 -68.37
CA SER A 120 -14.04 63.35 -69.72
C SER A 120 -14.96 64.41 -70.35
N LEU A 121 -15.89 64.96 -69.56
CA LEU A 121 -16.75 66.09 -69.96
C LEU A 121 -15.97 67.38 -70.24
N GLN A 122 -14.93 67.67 -69.44
CA GLN A 122 -14.07 68.83 -69.65
C GLN A 122 -13.19 68.68 -70.88
N SER A 123 -12.63 67.49 -71.15
CA SER A 123 -11.91 67.22 -72.40
C SER A 123 -12.81 67.38 -73.64
N SER A 124 -14.09 67.00 -73.55
CA SER A 124 -15.08 67.26 -74.62
C SER A 124 -15.38 68.75 -74.81
N LYS A 125 -15.33 69.57 -73.76
CA LYS A 125 -15.57 71.03 -73.81
C LYS A 125 -14.32 71.83 -74.18
N ALA A 126 -13.13 71.36 -73.82
CA ALA A 126 -11.85 71.99 -74.15
C ALA A 126 -11.52 71.89 -75.65
N ALA A 127 -12.08 70.90 -76.35
CA ALA A 127 -12.07 70.84 -77.82
C ALA A 127 -12.83 72.01 -78.49
N GLU A 128 -13.69 72.74 -77.76
CA GLU A 128 -14.49 73.84 -78.31
C GLU A 128 -14.05 75.25 -77.89
N LYS A 129 -13.19 75.43 -76.87
CA LYS A 129 -12.75 76.77 -76.42
C LYS A 129 -11.28 76.81 -76.04
N SER A 130 -10.45 76.95 -77.08
CA SER A 130 -9.11 77.52 -76.94
C SER A 130 -9.22 79.04 -76.74
N GLY A 131 -8.91 79.50 -75.52
CA GLY A 131 -8.66 80.93 -75.26
C GLY A 131 -9.00 81.35 -73.84
N GLY A 132 -8.04 81.28 -72.92
CA GLY A 132 -8.20 81.81 -71.57
C GLY A 132 -7.21 81.22 -70.57
N GLY A 133 -5.92 81.54 -70.73
CA GLY A 133 -4.91 81.23 -69.73
C GLY A 133 -5.12 82.04 -68.44
N ASN A 134 -4.32 81.74 -67.42
CA ASN A 134 -4.10 82.51 -66.18
C ASN A 134 -4.99 82.13 -64.97
N MET A 135 -6.28 81.81 -65.11
CA MET A 135 -7.13 81.47 -63.93
C MET A 135 -7.29 79.96 -63.67
N TRP A 136 -7.15 79.13 -64.70
CA TRP A 136 -7.21 77.67 -64.57
C TRP A 136 -5.96 77.07 -63.92
N GLU A 137 -4.82 77.76 -64.04
CA GLU A 137 -3.53 77.28 -63.57
C GLU A 137 -3.48 77.24 -62.03
N VAL A 138 -3.99 78.27 -61.34
CA VAL A 138 -3.99 78.34 -59.87
C VAL A 138 -4.91 77.26 -59.25
N ASN A 139 -6.13 77.07 -59.80
CA ASN A 139 -7.07 76.07 -59.30
C ASN A 139 -6.59 74.62 -59.51
N LEU A 140 -5.86 74.36 -60.60
CA LEU A 140 -5.25 73.05 -60.83
C LEU A 140 -4.07 72.79 -59.89
N THR A 141 -3.32 73.84 -59.54
CA THR A 141 -2.14 73.74 -58.67
C THR A 141 -2.55 73.50 -57.21
N ASP A 142 -3.56 74.21 -56.69
CA ASP A 142 -4.09 73.97 -55.33
C ASP A 142 -4.72 72.57 -55.19
N SER A 143 -5.40 72.09 -56.24
CA SER A 143 -5.95 70.73 -56.31
C SER A 143 -4.88 69.64 -56.45
N ALA A 144 -3.73 69.95 -57.05
CA ALA A 144 -2.57 69.05 -57.11
C ALA A 144 -1.88 68.96 -55.74
N ALA A 145 -1.59 70.11 -55.10
CA ALA A 145 -0.97 70.16 -53.78
C ALA A 145 -1.82 69.44 -52.71
N SER A 146 -3.14 69.61 -52.74
CA SER A 146 -4.05 68.91 -51.82
C SER A 146 -4.05 67.39 -52.04
N ARG A 147 -3.99 66.92 -53.29
CA ARG A 147 -3.89 65.48 -53.60
C ARG A 147 -2.55 64.89 -53.18
N GLU A 148 -1.46 65.62 -53.40
CA GLU A 148 -0.11 65.21 -53.02
C GLU A 148 0.04 65.13 -51.50
N ALA A 149 -0.53 66.08 -50.75
CA ALA A 149 -0.58 66.00 -49.29
C ALA A 149 -1.33 64.75 -48.79
N ARG A 150 -2.48 64.41 -49.41
CA ARG A 150 -3.24 63.21 -49.07
C ARG A 150 -2.51 61.91 -49.45
N LEU A 151 -1.78 61.90 -50.57
CA LEU A 151 -0.94 60.77 -50.95
C LEU A 151 0.17 60.55 -49.92
N ASN A 152 0.88 61.61 -49.55
CA ASN A 152 1.94 61.54 -48.52
C ASN A 152 1.39 61.06 -47.16
N GLU A 153 0.19 61.50 -46.78
CA GLU A 153 -0.47 61.03 -45.55
C GLU A 153 -0.77 59.53 -45.61
N ILE A 154 -1.37 59.05 -46.71
CA ILE A 154 -1.65 57.62 -46.93
C ILE A 154 -0.36 56.79 -46.99
N GLU A 155 0.69 57.28 -47.63
CA GLU A 155 1.99 56.60 -47.68
C GLU A 155 2.63 56.48 -46.29
N SER A 156 2.51 57.53 -45.47
CA SER A 156 2.98 57.51 -44.08
C SER A 156 2.17 56.53 -43.22
N GLU A 157 0.85 56.44 -43.45
CA GLU A 157 -0.04 55.49 -42.77
C GLU A 157 0.24 54.05 -43.19
N LEU A 158 0.46 53.82 -44.48
CA LEU A 158 0.85 52.51 -45.01
C LEU A 158 2.18 52.07 -44.39
N SER A 159 3.16 52.97 -44.29
CA SER A 159 4.45 52.69 -43.66
C SER A 159 4.30 52.33 -42.18
N ARG A 160 3.47 53.07 -41.43
CA ARG A 160 3.16 52.76 -40.02
C ARG A 160 2.43 51.43 -39.86
N SER A 161 1.44 51.16 -40.70
CA SER A 161 0.69 49.90 -40.70
C SER A 161 1.59 48.71 -41.02
N HIS A 162 2.46 48.86 -42.02
CA HIS A 162 3.45 47.86 -42.39
C HIS A 162 4.38 47.54 -41.22
N ALA A 163 4.95 48.57 -40.57
CA ALA A 163 5.81 48.38 -39.39
C ALA A 163 5.07 47.67 -38.24
N SER A 164 3.81 48.01 -37.99
CA SER A 164 2.99 47.32 -36.99
C SER A 164 2.73 45.86 -37.36
N SER A 165 2.48 45.56 -38.63
CA SER A 165 2.27 44.20 -39.13
C SER A 165 3.52 43.34 -38.96
N THR A 166 4.70 43.87 -39.28
CA THR A 166 5.97 43.18 -39.07
C THR A 166 6.17 42.84 -37.59
N ARG A 167 5.94 43.80 -36.69
CA ARG A 167 6.05 43.55 -35.23
C ARG A 167 5.10 42.46 -34.75
N LEU A 168 3.84 42.50 -35.18
CA LEU A 168 2.86 41.46 -34.81
C LEU A 168 3.24 40.09 -35.37
N SER A 169 3.85 40.03 -36.56
CA SER A 169 4.36 38.78 -37.12
C SER A 169 5.51 38.20 -36.29
N GLU A 170 6.43 39.05 -35.81
CA GLU A 170 7.53 38.62 -34.94
C GLU A 170 7.02 38.12 -33.57
N GLU A 171 6.05 38.83 -32.98
CA GLU A 171 5.40 38.40 -31.72
C GLU A 171 4.69 37.06 -31.89
N LYS A 172 3.98 36.85 -33.01
CA LYS A 172 3.33 35.58 -33.34
C LYS A 172 4.36 34.44 -33.43
N GLU A 173 5.46 34.64 -34.15
CA GLU A 173 6.51 33.63 -34.29
C GLU A 173 7.14 33.28 -32.94
N LEU A 174 7.35 34.27 -32.07
CA LEU A 174 7.86 34.04 -30.72
C LEU A 174 6.90 33.17 -29.89
N ILE A 175 5.60 33.44 -29.96
CA ILE A 175 4.57 32.65 -29.26
C ILE A 175 4.52 31.22 -29.81
N GLU A 176 4.59 31.05 -31.13
CA GLU A 176 4.63 29.72 -31.76
C GLU A 176 5.87 28.92 -31.31
N ARG A 177 7.05 29.56 -31.28
CA ARG A 177 8.28 28.94 -30.74
C ARG A 177 8.14 28.57 -29.26
N HIS A 178 7.53 29.44 -28.46
CA HIS A 178 7.31 29.16 -27.03
C HIS A 178 6.36 27.96 -26.83
N ASN A 179 5.28 27.87 -27.61
CA ASN A 179 4.35 26.74 -27.55
C ASN A 179 5.02 25.41 -27.92
N ILE A 180 5.88 25.41 -28.96
CA ILE A 180 6.65 24.21 -29.34
C ILE A 180 7.58 23.81 -28.19
N TRP A 181 8.34 24.75 -27.65
CA TRP A 181 9.26 24.49 -26.55
C TRP A 181 8.54 23.94 -25.30
N LEU A 182 7.40 24.52 -24.93
CA LEU A 182 6.62 24.08 -23.78
C LEU A 182 6.05 22.67 -24.00
N ASN A 183 5.60 22.35 -25.21
CA ASN A 183 5.15 20.99 -25.55
C ASN A 183 6.29 19.97 -25.49
N ASP A 184 7.48 20.32 -25.97
CA ASP A 184 8.66 19.45 -25.89
C ASP A 184 9.08 19.22 -24.43
N GLU A 185 9.13 20.28 -23.61
CA GLU A 185 9.43 20.19 -22.18
C GLU A 185 8.39 19.33 -21.43
N LEU A 186 7.09 19.51 -21.71
CA LEU A 186 6.05 18.66 -21.13
C LEU A 186 6.21 17.19 -21.57
N THR A 187 6.51 16.97 -22.85
CA THR A 187 6.70 15.62 -23.40
C THR A 187 7.89 14.92 -22.75
N THR A 188 9.02 15.62 -22.58
CA THR A 188 10.20 15.05 -21.89
C THR A 188 9.90 14.72 -20.43
N LYS A 189 9.21 15.59 -19.69
CA LYS A 189 8.79 15.31 -18.31
C LYS A 189 7.83 14.13 -18.22
N VAL A 190 6.84 14.04 -19.12
CA VAL A 190 5.91 12.89 -19.19
C VAL A 190 6.65 11.59 -19.45
N ASN A 191 7.63 11.60 -20.35
CA ASN A 191 8.45 10.42 -20.65
C ASN A 191 9.30 10.00 -19.44
N SER A 192 9.95 10.94 -18.77
CA SER A 192 10.72 10.67 -17.55
C SER A 192 9.84 10.07 -16.44
N LEU A 193 8.64 10.61 -16.22
CA LEU A 193 7.68 10.06 -15.26
C LEU A 193 7.21 8.65 -15.65
N CYS A 194 7.02 8.39 -16.95
CA CYS A 194 6.66 7.07 -17.46
C CYS A 194 7.77 6.04 -17.19
N GLU A 195 9.04 6.41 -17.41
CA GLU A 195 10.20 5.56 -17.11
C GLU A 195 10.29 5.25 -15.61
N ILE A 196 10.14 6.25 -14.74
CA ILE A 196 10.12 6.05 -13.28
C ILE A 196 9.00 5.09 -12.88
N ARG A 197 7.79 5.25 -13.45
CA ARG A 197 6.65 4.38 -13.15
C ARG A 197 6.90 2.93 -13.57
N LYS A 198 7.56 2.71 -14.72
CA LYS A 198 7.96 1.37 -15.17
C LYS A 198 8.98 0.74 -14.22
N ALA A 199 10.03 1.47 -13.88
CA ALA A 199 11.06 1.00 -12.94
C ALA A 199 10.47 0.66 -11.56
N HIS A 200 9.54 1.48 -11.07
CA HIS A 200 8.82 1.20 -9.83
C HIS A 200 8.01 -0.10 -9.90
N SER A 201 7.23 -0.28 -10.98
CA SER A 201 6.44 -1.49 -11.17
C SER A 201 7.31 -2.75 -11.29
N GLU A 202 8.47 -2.67 -11.92
CA GLU A 202 9.43 -3.78 -12.01
C GLU A 202 10.01 -4.13 -10.64
N LEU A 203 10.36 -3.11 -9.83
CA LEU A 203 10.87 -3.30 -8.47
C LEU A 203 9.80 -3.88 -7.54
N GLU A 204 8.54 -3.44 -7.63
CA GLU A 204 7.42 -4.03 -6.90
C GLU A 204 7.20 -5.50 -7.25
N ALA A 205 7.31 -5.86 -8.54
CA ALA A 205 7.21 -7.26 -8.97
C ALA A 205 8.37 -8.11 -8.45
N ASP A 206 9.60 -7.60 -8.48
CA ASP A 206 10.79 -8.29 -7.94
C ASP A 206 10.68 -8.50 -6.42
N MET A 207 10.29 -7.47 -5.66
CA MET A 207 10.04 -7.62 -4.22
C MET A 207 8.94 -8.63 -3.93
N SER A 208 7.83 -8.57 -4.68
CA SER A 208 6.73 -9.53 -4.53
C SER A 208 7.18 -10.97 -4.81
N SER A 209 8.02 -11.16 -5.82
CA SER A 209 8.64 -12.47 -6.11
C SER A 209 9.52 -12.94 -4.96
N LYS A 210 10.43 -12.09 -4.47
CA LYS A 210 11.33 -12.43 -3.35
C LYS A 210 10.57 -12.82 -2.09
N ILE A 211 9.51 -12.07 -1.75
CA ILE A 211 8.64 -12.39 -0.60
C ILE A 211 7.96 -13.75 -0.84
N ALA A 212 7.46 -14.02 -2.04
CA ALA A 212 6.84 -15.32 -2.36
C ALA A 212 7.83 -16.48 -2.23
N ASP A 213 9.06 -16.30 -2.69
CA ASP A 213 10.13 -17.30 -2.59
C ASP A 213 10.52 -17.56 -1.13
N GLU A 214 10.73 -16.50 -0.34
CA GLU A 214 11.03 -16.63 1.10
C GLU A 214 9.91 -17.33 1.88
N LEU A 215 8.64 -17.01 1.56
CA LEU A 215 7.48 -17.69 2.14
C LEU A 215 7.45 -19.18 1.78
N SER A 216 7.80 -19.54 0.54
CA SER A 216 7.87 -20.94 0.12
C SER A 216 8.96 -21.71 0.85
N LEU A 217 10.14 -21.11 1.02
CA LEU A 217 11.28 -21.70 1.72
C LEU A 217 10.98 -21.87 3.22
N SER A 218 10.40 -20.85 3.85
CA SER A 218 9.96 -20.94 5.25
C SER A 218 8.96 -22.09 5.46
N LYS A 219 7.98 -22.22 4.55
CA LYS A 219 7.00 -23.30 4.59
C LYS A 219 7.65 -24.68 4.43
N ASP A 220 8.60 -24.82 3.51
CA ASP A 220 9.32 -26.08 3.29
C ASP A 220 10.16 -26.45 4.51
N THR A 221 10.85 -25.49 5.14
CA THR A 221 11.58 -25.74 6.39
C THR A 221 10.65 -26.14 7.54
N ALA A 222 9.49 -25.52 7.66
CA ALA A 222 8.49 -25.90 8.66
C ALA A 222 7.99 -27.33 8.44
N ALA A 223 7.75 -27.73 7.19
CA ALA A 223 7.34 -29.09 6.85
C ALA A 223 8.42 -30.14 7.11
N VAL A 224 9.70 -29.80 6.90
CA VAL A 224 10.83 -30.67 7.25
C VAL A 224 10.92 -30.82 8.77
N ASN A 225 10.83 -29.73 9.52
CA ASN A 225 10.88 -29.74 10.97
C ASN A 225 9.73 -30.55 11.58
N GLU A 226 8.49 -30.41 11.07
CA GLU A 226 7.33 -31.19 11.51
C GLU A 226 7.57 -32.70 11.34
N LYS A 227 8.11 -33.10 10.18
CA LYS A 227 8.47 -34.50 9.93
C LYS A 227 9.56 -34.99 10.88
N GLN A 228 10.60 -34.18 11.12
CA GLN A 228 11.68 -34.52 12.04
C GLN A 228 11.15 -34.72 13.46
N TYR A 229 10.40 -33.76 14.01
CA TYR A 229 9.80 -33.89 15.34
C TYR A 229 8.86 -35.10 15.44
N SER A 230 8.08 -35.39 14.39
CA SER A 230 7.22 -36.58 14.37
C SER A 230 8.01 -37.89 14.44
N ALA A 231 9.19 -37.96 13.80
CA ALA A 231 10.07 -39.11 13.83
C ALA A 231 10.73 -39.25 15.21
N GLU A 232 11.23 -38.16 15.79
CA GLU A 232 11.82 -38.14 17.13
C GLU A 232 10.82 -38.62 18.19
N ILE A 233 9.61 -38.05 18.21
CA ILE A 233 8.52 -38.48 19.11
C ILE A 233 8.21 -39.96 18.91
N SER A 234 8.14 -40.44 17.67
CA SER A 234 7.90 -41.87 17.40
C SER A 234 9.00 -42.75 18.00
N THR A 235 10.27 -42.38 17.81
CA THR A 235 11.40 -43.13 18.38
C THR A 235 11.40 -43.16 19.90
N GLU A 236 11.06 -42.03 20.55
CA GLU A 236 10.94 -41.96 22.01
C GLU A 236 9.79 -42.84 22.53
N VAL A 237 8.63 -42.80 21.87
CA VAL A 237 7.48 -43.66 22.23
C VAL A 237 7.85 -45.14 22.10
N TYR A 238 8.58 -45.53 21.05
CA TYR A 238 9.06 -46.91 20.87
C TYR A 238 10.06 -47.34 21.95
N LEU A 239 10.98 -46.45 22.35
CA LEU A 239 11.91 -46.70 23.45
C LEU A 239 11.17 -46.86 24.78
N PHE A 240 10.22 -45.98 25.06
CA PHE A 240 9.41 -46.03 26.29
C PHE A 240 8.61 -47.34 26.37
N ALA A 241 7.93 -47.73 25.29
CA ALA A 241 7.21 -49.00 25.22
C ALA A 241 8.13 -50.22 25.42
N SER A 242 9.37 -50.17 24.91
CA SER A 242 10.36 -51.24 25.08
C SER A 242 10.85 -51.34 26.54
N ILE A 243 11.03 -50.20 27.21
CA ILE A 243 11.38 -50.13 28.63
C ILE A 243 10.25 -50.72 29.48
N ASP A 244 8.98 -50.39 29.18
CA ASP A 244 7.83 -50.95 29.88
C ASP A 244 7.79 -52.48 29.76
N VAL A 245 7.99 -53.03 28.56
CA VAL A 245 8.03 -54.49 28.33
C VAL A 245 9.21 -55.15 29.08
N LEU A 246 10.39 -54.54 29.08
CA LEU A 246 11.55 -55.03 29.84
C LEU A 246 11.31 -54.94 31.35
N CYS A 247 10.71 -53.86 31.84
CA CYS A 247 10.42 -53.67 33.25
C CYS A 247 9.41 -54.71 33.75
N VAL A 248 8.32 -54.91 33.01
CA VAL A 248 7.29 -55.94 33.31
C VAL A 248 7.87 -57.35 33.29
N SER A 249 8.71 -57.69 32.31
CA SER A 249 9.33 -59.03 32.26
C SER A 249 10.34 -59.26 33.38
N THR A 250 11.16 -58.25 33.72
CA THR A 250 12.17 -58.35 34.79
C THR A 250 11.50 -58.38 36.17
N TRP A 251 10.51 -57.52 36.40
CA TRP A 251 9.71 -57.54 37.63
C TRP A 251 8.87 -58.80 37.73
N GLY A 252 8.24 -59.26 36.64
CA GLY A 252 7.47 -60.51 36.60
C GLY A 252 8.33 -61.72 36.97
N MET A 253 9.57 -61.81 36.46
CA MET A 253 10.49 -62.87 36.85
C MET A 253 10.92 -62.80 38.33
N ARG A 254 11.14 -61.59 38.87
CA ARG A 254 11.43 -61.41 40.31
C ARG A 254 10.20 -61.77 41.16
N PHE A 255 9.01 -61.41 40.73
CA PHE A 255 7.75 -61.74 41.42
C PHE A 255 7.49 -63.24 41.43
N GLN A 256 7.71 -63.95 40.31
CA GLN A 256 7.60 -65.41 40.29
C GLN A 256 8.61 -66.10 41.22
N LYS A 257 9.85 -65.60 41.31
CA LYS A 257 10.84 -66.13 42.26
C LYS A 257 10.40 -65.95 43.71
N VAL A 258 9.80 -64.80 44.06
CA VAL A 258 9.25 -64.53 45.40
C VAL A 258 8.06 -65.44 45.70
N VAL A 259 7.12 -65.60 44.76
CA VAL A 259 5.98 -66.52 44.91
C VAL A 259 6.45 -67.96 45.08
N ALA A 260 7.44 -68.42 44.30
CA ALA A 260 8.00 -69.77 44.43
C ALA A 260 8.69 -70.01 45.78
N LEU A 261 9.39 -69.00 46.33
CA LEU A 261 9.94 -69.05 47.68
C LEU A 261 8.83 -69.12 48.73
N PHE A 262 7.75 -68.35 48.56
CA PHE A 262 6.59 -68.38 49.45
C PHE A 262 5.91 -69.75 49.45
N SER A 263 5.71 -70.35 48.27
CA SER A 263 5.16 -71.71 48.16
C SER A 263 6.06 -72.77 48.80
N ARG A 264 7.39 -72.64 48.69
CA ARG A 264 8.34 -73.52 49.38
C ARG A 264 8.31 -73.36 50.89
N PHE A 265 8.20 -72.12 51.39
CA PHE A 265 8.01 -71.85 52.80
C PHE A 265 6.71 -72.44 53.34
N GLN A 266 5.62 -72.37 52.57
CA GLN A 266 4.33 -72.92 52.96
C GLN A 266 4.35 -74.46 53.02
N ILE A 267 5.05 -75.12 52.10
CA ILE A 267 5.30 -76.57 52.15
C ILE A 267 6.17 -76.93 53.36
N PHE A 268 7.19 -76.12 53.68
CA PHE A 268 8.08 -76.33 54.83
C PHE A 268 7.30 -76.22 56.16
N PHE A 269 6.38 -75.27 56.27
CA PHE A 269 5.47 -75.14 57.42
C PHE A 269 4.41 -76.24 57.50
N SER A 270 4.03 -76.88 56.39
CA SER A 270 3.14 -78.06 56.42
C SER A 270 3.84 -79.35 56.87
N ILE A 271 5.18 -79.42 56.78
CA ILE A 271 5.98 -80.58 57.22
C ILE A 271 6.38 -80.45 58.70
N LEU A 272 6.58 -79.22 59.19
CA LEU A 272 6.75 -78.92 60.60
C LEU A 272 5.40 -78.85 61.30
N GLY A 273 4.83 -80.02 61.58
CA GLY A 273 3.60 -80.16 62.36
C GLY A 273 3.67 -79.42 63.70
N ASP A 274 2.54 -78.79 64.02
CA ASP A 274 2.13 -78.30 65.34
C ASP A 274 2.94 -77.16 65.98
N TYR A 275 2.80 -75.95 65.43
CA TYR A 275 2.91 -74.71 66.19
C TYR A 275 1.71 -73.79 65.93
N ALA A 276 0.69 -73.92 66.79
CA ALA A 276 -0.60 -73.23 66.67
C ALA A 276 -0.55 -71.68 66.84
N CYS A 277 0.61 -71.08 67.11
CA CYS A 277 0.72 -69.63 67.34
C CYS A 277 1.17 -68.78 66.13
N ILE A 278 1.57 -69.38 65.01
CA ILE A 278 2.05 -68.60 63.83
C ILE A 278 0.98 -68.48 62.72
N GLY A 279 -0.07 -69.32 62.77
CA GLY A 279 -1.13 -69.35 61.75
C GLY A 279 -1.99 -68.08 61.62
N GLY A 280 -2.02 -67.22 62.65
CA GLY A 280 -2.73 -65.94 62.62
C GLY A 280 -2.01 -64.85 61.81
N CYS A 281 -0.67 -64.77 61.93
CA CYS A 281 0.13 -63.78 61.19
C CYS A 281 0.23 -64.10 59.69
N MET A 282 0.27 -65.39 59.31
CA MET A 282 0.35 -65.77 57.91
C MET A 282 -0.92 -65.46 57.10
N ARG A 283 -2.11 -65.50 57.73
CA ARG A 283 -3.38 -65.15 57.04
C ARG A 283 -3.47 -63.68 56.67
N LEU A 284 -2.92 -62.77 57.49
CA LEU A 284 -2.86 -61.34 57.16
C LEU A 284 -1.92 -61.08 55.98
N VAL A 285 -0.75 -61.72 55.95
CA VAL A 285 0.21 -61.55 54.85
C VAL A 285 -0.35 -62.12 53.54
N THR A 286 -1.05 -63.25 53.56
CA THR A 286 -1.72 -63.77 52.35
C THR A 286 -2.87 -62.90 51.85
N ALA A 287 -3.56 -62.17 52.74
CA ALA A 287 -4.62 -61.24 52.34
C ALA A 287 -4.05 -59.97 51.69
N GLU A 288 -2.95 -59.42 52.20
CA GLU A 288 -2.27 -58.26 51.60
C GLU A 288 -1.59 -58.61 50.27
N VAL A 289 -0.93 -59.76 50.16
CA VAL A 289 -0.33 -60.22 48.90
C VAL A 289 -1.41 -60.54 47.86
N GLY A 290 -2.56 -61.07 48.28
CA GLY A 290 -3.73 -61.26 47.41
C GLY A 290 -4.34 -59.94 46.89
N PHE A 291 -4.33 -58.89 47.71
CA PHE A 291 -4.80 -57.55 47.32
C PHE A 291 -3.86 -56.90 46.29
N VAL A 292 -2.54 -57.02 46.47
CA VAL A 292 -1.54 -56.53 45.51
C VAL A 292 -1.59 -57.33 44.20
N ALA A 293 -1.72 -58.66 44.26
CA ALA A 293 -1.86 -59.50 43.06
C ALA A 293 -3.16 -59.19 42.29
N LYS A 294 -4.26 -58.88 42.99
CA LYS A 294 -5.51 -58.47 42.36
C LYS A 294 -5.42 -57.06 41.76
N MET A 295 -4.70 -56.13 42.38
CA MET A 295 -4.41 -54.82 41.76
C MET A 295 -3.58 -54.93 40.47
N VAL A 296 -2.57 -55.81 40.46
CA VAL A 296 -1.73 -56.05 39.27
C VAL A 296 -2.51 -56.77 38.16
N SER A 297 -3.39 -57.71 38.51
CA SER A 297 -4.18 -58.47 37.52
C SER A 297 -5.43 -57.74 37.01
N SER A 298 -5.85 -56.64 37.66
CA SER A 298 -7.03 -55.85 37.27
C SER A 298 -6.71 -54.67 36.35
N GLY A 299 -5.44 -54.44 35.97
CA GLY A 299 -5.05 -53.36 35.04
C GLY A 299 -5.48 -51.95 35.46
N GLY A 300 -5.69 -51.72 36.76
CA GLY A 300 -6.44 -50.56 37.27
C GLY A 300 -5.68 -49.25 37.43
N LEU A 301 -4.39 -49.19 37.08
CA LEU A 301 -3.58 -47.98 37.27
C LEU A 301 -2.78 -47.56 36.03
N TYR A 302 -3.29 -47.80 34.82
CA TYR A 302 -2.86 -47.05 33.61
C TYR A 302 -4.06 -46.88 32.67
N GLY A 303 -5.11 -46.25 33.19
CA GLY A 303 -6.36 -45.98 32.48
C GLY A 303 -6.72 -44.49 32.45
N LYS A 304 -5.74 -43.59 32.42
CA LYS A 304 -5.96 -42.26 31.83
C LYS A 304 -5.44 -42.32 30.41
N SER A 305 -6.35 -42.69 29.52
CA SER A 305 -6.23 -42.43 28.10
C SER A 305 -5.83 -40.96 27.95
N ILE A 306 -4.58 -40.70 27.58
CA ILE A 306 -4.25 -39.46 26.88
C ILE A 306 -4.98 -39.60 25.56
N THR A 307 -6.21 -39.09 25.52
CA THR A 307 -6.89 -38.81 24.27
C THR A 307 -5.96 -37.91 23.49
N CYS A 308 -5.28 -38.48 22.48
CA CYS A 308 -4.65 -37.71 21.43
C CYS A 308 -5.74 -36.86 20.79
N VAL A 309 -5.85 -35.62 21.23
CA VAL A 309 -6.61 -34.58 20.53
C VAL A 309 -5.87 -34.37 19.23
N HIS A 310 -6.40 -34.95 18.15
CA HIS A 310 -6.06 -34.55 16.79
C HIS A 310 -6.15 -33.02 16.70
N PRO A 311 -5.16 -32.32 16.12
CA PRO A 311 -5.32 -30.91 15.82
C PRO A 311 -6.42 -30.79 14.76
N ARG A 312 -7.60 -30.32 15.17
CA ARG A 312 -8.61 -29.86 14.22
C ARG A 312 -7.97 -28.73 13.41
N ARG A 313 -7.84 -28.95 12.10
CA ARG A 313 -7.75 -27.88 11.10
C ARG A 313 -8.80 -26.82 11.41
N VAL A 314 -8.37 -25.65 11.90
CA VAL A 314 -9.17 -24.44 11.84
C VAL A 314 -9.13 -23.97 10.40
N ARG A 315 -10.16 -24.35 9.62
CA ARG A 315 -10.47 -23.70 8.35
C ARG A 315 -11.05 -22.32 8.71
N LEU A 316 -10.23 -21.28 8.60
CA LEU A 316 -10.70 -19.91 8.41
C LEU A 316 -11.36 -19.86 7.03
N ARG A 317 -12.70 -19.87 7.01
CA ARG A 317 -13.51 -19.39 5.88
C ARG A 317 -14.03 -18.03 6.28
N ASP A 318 -13.60 -17.02 5.54
CA ASP A 318 -14.35 -15.86 5.06
C ASP A 318 -15.54 -15.41 5.93
N GLN A 319 -15.30 -14.38 6.74
CA GLN A 319 -16.32 -13.37 6.97
C GLN A 319 -15.84 -12.06 6.38
N LEU A 320 -16.31 -11.85 5.14
CA LEU A 320 -16.52 -10.55 4.54
C LEU A 320 -17.50 -9.78 5.44
N ILE A 321 -17.04 -8.75 6.14
CA ILE A 321 -17.90 -7.68 6.65
C ILE A 321 -17.34 -6.37 6.10
N VAL A 322 -18.16 -5.84 5.19
CA VAL A 322 -18.23 -4.45 4.74
C VAL A 322 -18.10 -3.50 5.91
N ILE A 323 -17.11 -2.58 5.86
CA ILE A 323 -17.25 -1.11 5.92
C ILE A 323 -16.15 -0.56 5.02
#